data_AF-A0A378TS92-F1
#
_entry.id   AF-A0A378TS92-F1
#
_cell.length_a   1.000
_cell.length_b   1.000
_cell.length_c   1.000
_cell.angle_alpha   90.00
_cell.angle_beta   90.00
_cell.angle_gamma   90.00
#
_symmetry.space_group_name_H-M   'P 1'
#
loop_
_entity.id
_entity.type
_entity.pdbx_description
1 polymer ?
#
loop_
_entity_poly.entity_id
_entity_poly.type
_entity_poly.pdbx_seq_one_letter_code
_entity_poly.pdbx_strand_id
1 'polypeptide(L)'
;MKITKALAIALALTTASIGMAHADDNHLERTAYQDPAVHQNLEKARTIIEAQGYQITDELEIDEKRGKLYVETEAIKNGKKYDIRLDYPSLKNLQAKLDRD
;
A
#
# COMPACT_ATOMS: atom_id res chain seq x y z
N MET A 1 12.28 -7.07 38.62
CA MET A 1 12.36 -7.83 37.35
C MET A 1 12.11 -6.88 36.19
N LYS A 2 13.19 -6.51 35.49
CA LYS A 2 13.18 -5.99 34.10
C LYS A 2 13.65 -7.20 33.27
N ILE A 3 13.20 -7.49 32.06
CA ILE A 3 13.30 -6.67 30.86
C ILE A 3 12.36 -7.24 29.78
N THR A 4 11.72 -6.33 29.04
CA THR A 4 10.78 -6.53 27.94
C THR A 4 11.41 -7.27 26.75
N LYS A 5 10.70 -8.26 26.18
CA LYS A 5 11.09 -8.91 24.93
C LYS A 5 10.68 -8.01 23.75
N ALA A 6 11.64 -7.30 23.17
CA ALA A 6 11.46 -6.64 21.88
C ALA A 6 11.82 -7.64 20.77
N LEU A 7 10.84 -8.02 19.96
CA LEU A 7 11.04 -8.84 18.77
C LEU A 7 11.38 -7.90 17.61
N ALA A 8 12.65 -7.81 17.24
CA ALA A 8 13.08 -7.10 16.05
C ALA A 8 12.98 -8.04 14.83
N ILE A 9 12.02 -7.79 13.95
CA ILE A 9 11.96 -8.42 12.63
C ILE A 9 12.69 -7.49 11.67
N ALA A 10 13.91 -7.88 11.28
CA ALA A 10 14.65 -7.20 10.23
C ALA A 10 14.19 -7.74 8.87
N LEU A 11 13.40 -6.94 8.13
CA LEU A 11 13.06 -7.23 6.75
C LEU A 11 14.18 -6.70 5.85
N ALA A 12 14.96 -7.61 5.27
CA ALA A 12 15.97 -7.27 4.28
C ALA A 12 15.30 -6.83 2.97
N LEU A 13 15.29 -5.52 2.70
CA LEU A 13 14.85 -4.97 1.42
C LEU A 13 15.96 -5.17 0.39
N THR A 14 15.90 -6.25 -0.37
CA THR A 14 16.72 -6.41 -1.58
C THR A 14 16.09 -5.61 -2.72
N THR A 15 16.64 -4.44 -3.02
CA THR A 15 16.27 -3.68 -4.24
C THR A 15 16.93 -4.33 -5.44
N ALA A 16 16.21 -5.20 -6.14
CA ALA A 16 16.57 -5.65 -7.48
C ALA A 16 15.95 -4.69 -8.51
N SER A 17 16.77 -3.82 -9.08
CA SER A 17 16.43 -3.08 -10.30
C SER A 17 16.75 -3.98 -11.51
N ILE A 18 15.72 -4.56 -12.14
CA ILE A 18 15.86 -5.29 -13.39
C ILE A 18 14.99 -4.62 -14.46
N GLY A 19 15.60 -4.48 -15.63
CA GLY A 19 15.13 -3.71 -16.76
C GLY A 19 13.83 -4.18 -17.39
N MET A 20 13.32 -3.27 -18.22
CA MET A 20 12.03 -3.28 -18.89
C MET A 20 11.84 -4.56 -19.74
N ALA A 21 11.10 -5.52 -19.22
CA ALA A 21 10.39 -6.49 -20.02
C ALA A 21 8.93 -6.05 -20.04
N HIS A 22 8.27 -6.10 -21.21
CA HIS A 22 6.82 -5.98 -21.32
C HIS A 22 6.20 -7.18 -20.59
N ALA A 23 6.06 -7.04 -19.28
CA ALA A 23 5.55 -8.05 -18.38
C ALA A 23 4.03 -7.92 -18.34
N ASP A 24 3.35 -9.07 -18.28
CA ASP A 24 1.99 -9.19 -17.77
C ASP A 24 1.80 -8.19 -16.61
N ASP A 25 0.96 -7.16 -16.83
CA ASP A 25 0.85 -5.97 -15.96
C ASP A 25 0.36 -6.31 -14.53
N ASN A 26 0.09 -7.58 -14.21
CA ASN A 26 -0.38 -8.05 -12.91
C ASN A 26 0.53 -9.09 -12.24
N HIS A 27 1.71 -9.38 -12.78
CA HIS A 27 2.59 -10.40 -12.20
C HIS A 27 3.11 -10.00 -10.79
N LEU A 28 3.41 -8.72 -10.56
CA LEU A 28 3.87 -8.25 -9.25
C LEU A 28 2.73 -8.24 -8.24
N GLU A 29 1.51 -7.91 -8.67
CA GLU A 29 0.30 -7.93 -7.85
C GLU A 29 0.07 -9.34 -7.28
N ARG A 30 0.08 -10.35 -8.16
CA ARG A 30 -0.08 -11.76 -7.76
C ARG A 30 0.99 -12.19 -6.77
N THR A 31 2.25 -11.79 -6.99
CA THR A 31 3.34 -12.08 -6.07
C THR A 31 3.17 -11.35 -4.74
N ALA A 32 2.65 -10.12 -4.74
CA ALA A 32 2.43 -9.36 -3.52
C ALA A 32 1.36 -10.01 -2.62
N TYR A 33 0.28 -10.54 -3.20
CA TYR A 33 -0.73 -11.28 -2.43
C TYR A 33 -0.26 -12.64 -1.89
N GLN A 34 0.86 -13.17 -2.39
CA GLN A 34 1.50 -14.37 -1.83
C GLN A 34 2.37 -14.05 -0.60
N ASP A 35 2.67 -12.78 -0.32
CA ASP A 35 3.42 -12.37 0.86
C ASP A 35 2.58 -12.53 2.12
N PRO A 36 2.99 -13.33 3.12
CA PRO A 36 2.26 -13.47 4.38
C PRO A 36 2.12 -12.15 5.17
N ALA A 37 2.94 -11.13 4.87
CA ALA A 37 2.83 -9.80 5.48
C ALA A 37 1.76 -8.91 4.82
N VAL A 38 1.12 -9.35 3.72
CA VAL A 38 0.21 -8.53 2.93
C VAL A 38 -0.91 -7.92 3.79
N HIS A 39 -1.57 -8.75 4.60
CA HIS A 39 -2.65 -8.30 5.47
C HIS A 39 -2.17 -7.24 6.48
N GLN A 40 -1.01 -7.48 7.10
CA GLN A 40 -0.43 -6.51 8.04
C GLN A 40 -0.07 -5.18 7.35
N ASN A 41 0.37 -5.22 6.10
CA ASN A 41 0.70 -4.01 5.34
C ASN A 41 -0.56 -3.24 4.93
N LEU A 42 -1.66 -3.92 4.58
CA LEU A 42 -2.95 -3.26 4.32
C LEU A 42 -3.51 -2.58 5.58
N GLU A 43 -3.40 -3.20 6.74
CA GLU A 43 -3.81 -2.57 8.01
C GLU A 43 -2.94 -1.34 8.36
N LYS A 44 -1.63 -1.39 8.08
CA LYS A 44 -0.75 -0.20 8.20
C LYS A 44 -1.17 0.90 7.22
N ALA A 45 -1.49 0.54 5.98
CA ALA A 45 -1.94 1.49 4.96
C ALA A 45 -3.24 2.18 5.38
N ARG A 46 -4.23 1.41 5.87
CA ARG A 46 -5.48 1.92 6.44
C ARG A 46 -5.21 2.94 7.54
N THR A 47 -4.35 2.59 8.50
CA THR A 47 -3.98 3.49 9.61
C THR A 47 -3.37 4.80 9.10
N ILE A 48 -2.48 4.74 8.09
CA ILE A 48 -1.86 5.94 7.50
C ILE A 48 -2.91 6.83 6.82
N ILE A 49 -3.80 6.23 6.02
CA ILE A 49 -4.85 6.95 5.28
C ILE A 49 -5.83 7.64 6.25
N GLU A 50 -6.29 6.90 7.26
CA GLU A 50 -7.21 7.43 8.28
C GLU A 50 -6.55 8.52 9.15
N ALA A 51 -5.26 8.37 9.48
CA ALA A 51 -4.51 9.41 10.20
C ALA A 51 -4.36 10.72 9.41
N GLN A 52 -4.48 10.67 8.08
CA GLN A 52 -4.55 11.87 7.23
C GLN A 52 -5.96 12.47 7.16
N GLY A 53 -6.94 11.93 7.88
CA GLY A 53 -8.32 12.41 7.96
C GLY A 53 -9.21 11.98 6.78
N TYR A 54 -8.82 10.91 6.07
CA TYR A 54 -9.67 10.28 5.07
C TYR A 54 -10.52 9.18 5.72
N GLN A 55 -11.79 9.10 5.32
CA GLN A 55 -12.70 8.03 5.68
C GLN A 55 -12.75 7.05 4.52
N ILE A 56 -12.15 5.88 4.68
CA ILE A 56 -12.09 4.84 3.65
C ILE A 56 -13.51 4.31 3.41
N THR A 57 -13.93 4.26 2.14
CA THR A 57 -15.27 3.79 1.75
C THR A 57 -15.26 2.41 1.10
N ASP A 58 -14.14 2.04 0.48
CA ASP A 58 -13.97 0.77 -0.23
C ASP A 58 -12.88 -0.10 0.42
N GLU A 59 -12.68 -1.31 -0.10
CA GLU A 59 -11.56 -2.14 0.33
C GLU A 59 -10.21 -1.56 -0.11
N LEU A 60 -9.14 -2.01 0.55
CA LEU A 60 -7.78 -1.67 0.15
C LEU A 60 -7.26 -2.82 -0.69
N GLU A 61 -6.82 -2.51 -1.89
CA GLU A 61 -6.28 -3.49 -2.83
C GLU A 61 -4.84 -3.14 -3.18
N ILE A 62 -4.02 -4.16 -3.42
CA ILE A 62 -2.74 -3.98 -4.09
C ILE A 62 -2.99 -3.98 -5.59
N ASP A 63 -2.48 -2.96 -6.27
CA ASP A 63 -2.56 -2.83 -7.72
C ASP A 63 -1.18 -2.54 -8.32
N GLU A 64 -0.92 -3.08 -9.51
CA GLU A 64 0.29 -2.85 -10.29
C GLU A 64 0.04 -1.81 -11.38
N LYS A 65 0.79 -0.70 -11.34
CA LYS A 65 0.72 0.36 -12.34
C LYS A 65 2.11 0.74 -12.83
N ARG A 66 2.38 0.42 -14.12
CA ARG A 66 3.66 0.69 -14.80
C ARG A 66 4.86 0.08 -14.06
N GLY A 67 4.73 -1.19 -13.66
CA GLY A 67 5.77 -1.94 -12.95
C GLY A 67 6.01 -1.48 -11.50
N LYS A 68 5.01 -0.85 -10.86
CA LYS A 68 5.08 -0.41 -9.47
C LYS A 68 3.81 -0.82 -8.74
N LEU A 69 3.95 -1.26 -7.50
CA LEU A 69 2.84 -1.65 -6.66
C LEU A 69 2.35 -0.48 -5.80
N TYR A 70 1.04 -0.40 -5.64
CA TYR A 70 0.39 0.55 -4.77
C TYR A 70 -0.73 -0.11 -3.98
N VAL A 71 -1.01 0.42 -2.80
CA VAL A 71 -2.31 0.24 -2.15
C VAL A 71 -3.25 1.28 -2.72
N GLU A 72 -4.37 0.86 -3.29
CA GLU A 72 -5.44 1.73 -3.78
C GLU A 72 -6.72 1.52 -2.98
N THR A 73 -7.50 2.60 -2.83
CA THR A 73 -8.83 2.57 -2.21
C THR A 73 -9.58 3.86 -2.52
N GLU A 74 -10.90 3.83 -2.40
CA GLU A 74 -11.73 5.03 -2.39
C GLU A 74 -11.88 5.57 -0.96
N ALA A 75 -11.84 6.90 -0.82
CA ALA A 75 -12.05 7.53 0.48
C ALA A 75 -12.72 8.90 0.38
N ILE A 76 -13.41 9.29 1.45
CA ILE A 76 -14.06 10.59 1.59
C ILE A 76 -13.28 11.48 2.57
N LYS A 77 -13.11 12.75 2.22
CA LYS A 77 -12.59 13.80 3.12
C LYS A 77 -13.27 15.13 2.84
N ASN A 78 -13.83 15.75 3.89
CA ASN A 78 -14.58 17.00 3.79
C ASN A 78 -15.72 16.94 2.76
N GLY A 79 -16.46 15.83 2.74
CA GLY A 79 -17.61 15.63 1.84
C GLY A 79 -17.25 15.41 0.38
N LYS A 80 -15.98 15.16 0.05
CA LYS A 80 -15.51 14.87 -1.31
C LYS A 80 -14.88 13.49 -1.37
N LYS A 81 -15.13 12.79 -2.48
CA LYS A 81 -14.56 11.48 -2.78
C LYS A 81 -13.17 11.62 -3.43
N TYR A 82 -12.26 10.74 -3.09
CA TYR A 82 -10.89 10.71 -3.59
C TYR A 82 -10.49 9.28 -3.94
N ASP A 83 -9.78 9.14 -5.06
CA ASP A 83 -8.96 7.97 -5.33
C ASP A 83 -7.67 8.12 -4.51
N ILE A 84 -7.43 7.21 -3.58
CA ILE A 84 -6.22 7.18 -2.76
C ILE A 84 -5.25 6.16 -3.35
N ARG A 85 -3.97 6.54 -3.42
CA ARG A 85 -2.87 5.65 -3.80
C ARG A 85 -1.71 5.81 -2.82
N LEU A 86 -1.22 4.70 -2.27
CA LEU A 86 -0.08 4.68 -1.36
C LEU A 86 0.99 3.71 -1.87
N ASP A 87 2.26 4.13 -1.95
CA ASP A 87 3.33 3.25 -2.43
C ASP A 87 3.38 1.91 -1.67
N TYR A 88 3.40 0.77 -2.35
CA TYR A 88 3.55 -0.55 -1.71
C TYR A 88 4.93 -1.17 -2.02
N PRO A 89 5.61 -1.83 -1.05
CA PRO A 89 5.23 -2.00 0.36
C PRO A 89 5.73 -0.87 1.27
N SER A 90 6.33 0.19 0.72
CA SER A 90 7.01 1.21 1.54
C SER A 90 6.07 2.07 2.39
N LEU A 91 4.84 2.28 1.92
CA LEU A 91 3.78 3.10 2.48
C LEU A 91 4.15 4.56 2.73
N LYS A 92 5.11 5.12 1.98
CA LYS A 92 5.68 6.45 2.25
C LYS A 92 5.02 7.61 1.54
N ASN A 93 4.41 7.37 0.39
CA ASN A 93 3.85 8.43 -0.46
C ASN A 93 2.36 8.23 -0.66
N LEU A 94 1.55 8.99 0.08
CA LEU A 94 0.11 9.04 -0.09
C LEU A 94 -0.23 10.09 -1.15
N GLN A 95 -0.84 9.64 -2.23
CA GLN A 95 -1.41 10.45 -3.29
C GLN A 95 -2.93 10.40 -3.17
N ALA A 96 -3.58 11.55 -3.25
CA ALA A 96 -5.03 11.66 -3.24
C ALA A 96 -5.47 12.45 -4.47
N LYS A 97 -6.25 11.82 -5.35
CA LYS A 97 -6.82 12.47 -6.53
C LYS A 97 -8.30 12.67 -6.27
N LEU A 98 -8.76 13.91 -6.39
CA LEU A 98 -10.19 14.22 -6.27
C LEU A 98 -10.93 13.46 -7.38
N ASP A 99 -11.89 12.62 -7.00
CA ASP A 99 -12.79 11.97 -7.93
C ASP A 99 -13.79 13.03 -8.42
N ARG A 100 -13.79 13.27 -9.73
CA ARG A 100 -14.64 14.28 -10.37
C ARG A 100 -15.54 13.52 -11.34
N ASP A 101 -16.82 13.46 -11.00
CA ASP A 101 -17.89 13.04 -11.91
C ASP A 101 -17.87 13.81 -13.24
#